data_AF-A0A4Y2QJB7-F1
#
_entry.id   AF-A0A4Y2QJB7-F1
#
_cell.length_a   1.000
_cell.length_b   1.000
_cell.length_c   1.000
_cell.angle_alpha   90.00
_cell.angle_beta   90.00
_cell.angle_gamma   90.00
#
_symmetry.space_group_name_H-M   'P 1'
#
loop_
_entity.id
_entity.type
_entity.pdbx_description
1 polymer ?
#
loop_
_entity_poly.entity_id
_entity_poly.type
_entity_poly.pdbx_seq_one_letter_code
_entity_poly.pdbx_strand_id
1 'polypeptide(L)'
;MVDIRMKIMVFKISLSDPVLWLLVLIFCFSQMSIMLPMNTFLAYYTILCRQLHLCIRQFTKDITAVPDSDYGKVLRDYISIRTFVSKIEDELSVFVFTASLYNACSMYFGMTVILHPEEFMSTIQSLSVGCLFIASSVAYLGLALSGSLVHEAASDLCLKAHEILSRKPEVNSFQQRFLSIVEKNLHVTVWKILPITRSFILATMGTVFTYCLLLDNIRTLKDIKIVSHPMVVGGDILLFTAFHHVTHEQFCGLLYDLMQSVATMYATYHNFS
;
A
#
# COMPACT_ATOMS: atom_id res chain seq x y z
N MET A 1 -43.38 0.34 14.82
CA MET A 1 -43.22 1.30 13.71
C MET A 1 -42.45 2.48 14.28
N VAL A 2 -41.11 2.36 14.25
CA VAL A 2 -40.18 3.23 14.98
C VAL A 2 -39.92 4.48 14.16
N ASP A 3 -40.00 5.62 14.82
CA ASP A 3 -40.04 6.96 14.27
C ASP A 3 -38.73 7.32 13.53
N ILE A 4 -38.79 7.39 12.20
CA ILE A 4 -37.69 7.80 11.30
C ILE A 4 -37.52 9.35 11.33
N ARG A 5 -38.13 10.06 12.29
CA ARG A 5 -37.96 11.50 12.49
C ARG A 5 -36.64 11.91 13.16
N MET A 6 -35.71 10.99 13.37
CA MET A 6 -34.36 11.26 13.87
C MET A 6 -33.30 11.28 12.74
N LYS A 7 -33.67 11.64 11.50
CA LYS A 7 -32.73 11.65 10.36
C LYS A 7 -32.43 13.02 9.72
N ILE A 8 -33.09 14.11 10.14
CA ILE A 8 -32.78 15.45 9.61
C ILE A 8 -32.92 16.52 10.72
N MET A 9 -32.22 16.32 11.84
CA MET A 9 -31.76 17.43 12.69
C MET A 9 -30.25 17.68 12.49
N VAL A 10 -29.73 17.28 11.33
CA VAL A 10 -28.56 17.92 10.76
C VAL A 10 -29.03 19.31 10.30
N PHE A 11 -28.30 20.37 10.66
CA PHE A 11 -28.53 21.77 10.26
C PHE A 11 -29.51 22.61 11.11
N LYS A 12 -29.19 22.75 12.40
CA LYS A 12 -29.25 24.08 13.03
C LYS A 12 -28.03 24.37 13.90
N ILE A 13 -26.87 23.85 13.49
CA ILE A 13 -25.61 24.49 13.86
C ILE A 13 -25.61 25.79 13.07
N SER A 14 -25.73 26.93 13.77
CA SER A 14 -25.54 28.26 13.20
C SER A 14 -24.10 28.32 12.66
N LEU A 15 -23.96 27.93 11.39
CA LEU A 15 -22.73 27.70 10.63
C LEU A 15 -22.09 29.04 10.19
N SER A 16 -22.14 30.04 11.06
CA SER A 16 -21.62 31.40 10.83
C SER A 16 -20.50 31.74 11.82
N ASP A 17 -19.86 30.73 12.42
CA ASP A 17 -18.61 30.97 13.14
C ASP A 17 -17.43 30.77 12.17
N PRO A 18 -16.81 31.84 11.65
CA PRO A 18 -15.63 31.73 10.79
C PRO A 18 -14.48 30.99 11.47
N VAL A 19 -14.43 30.95 12.81
CA VAL A 19 -13.41 30.21 13.56
C VAL A 19 -13.56 28.71 13.36
N LEU A 20 -14.78 28.18 13.33
CA LEU A 20 -15.03 26.75 13.12
C LEU A 20 -14.59 26.31 11.71
N TRP A 21 -14.91 27.11 10.69
CA TRP A 21 -14.46 26.87 9.32
C TRP A 21 -12.94 26.96 9.19
N LEU A 22 -12.31 27.91 9.87
CA LEU A 22 -10.85 28.03 9.91
C LEU A 22 -10.20 26.79 10.55
N LEU A 23 -10.71 26.31 11.68
CA LEU A 23 -10.21 25.10 12.34
C LEU A 23 -10.36 23.86 11.46
N VAL A 24 -11.49 23.73 10.76
CA VAL A 24 -11.72 22.67 9.77
C VAL A 24 -10.71 22.75 8.63
N LEU A 25 -10.48 23.93 8.07
CA LEU A 25 -9.52 24.13 6.99
C LEU A 25 -8.09 23.82 7.44
N ILE A 26 -7.71 24.24 8.65
CA ILE A 26 -6.41 23.92 9.25
C ILE A 26 -6.25 22.41 9.43
N PHE A 27 -7.29 21.73 9.93
CA PHE A 27 -7.29 20.28 10.07
C PHE A 27 -7.16 19.57 8.72
N CYS A 28 -7.97 19.94 7.73
CA CYS A 28 -7.86 19.36 6.39
C CYS A 28 -6.48 19.64 5.77
N PHE A 29 -5.94 20.84 5.96
CA PHE A 29 -4.63 21.21 5.43
C PHE A 29 -3.48 20.46 6.13
N SER A 30 -3.57 20.25 7.45
CA SER A 30 -2.56 19.49 8.20
C SER A 30 -2.58 18.02 7.78
N GLN A 31 -3.77 17.43 7.62
CA GLN A 31 -3.93 16.07 7.09
C GLN A 31 -3.34 15.93 5.69
N MET A 32 -3.66 16.87 4.79
CA MET A 32 -3.10 16.88 3.44
C MET A 32 -1.58 17.02 3.46
N SER A 33 -1.03 17.83 4.36
CA SER A 33 0.42 18.06 4.48
C SER A 33 1.16 16.83 5.03
N ILE A 34 0.57 16.08 5.97
CA ILE A 34 1.13 14.82 6.49
C ILE A 34 1.04 13.72 5.42
N MET A 35 -0.06 13.68 4.66
CA MET A 35 -0.31 12.75 3.57
C MET A 35 0.58 12.98 2.34
N LEU A 36 0.89 14.25 2.04
CA LEU A 36 1.56 14.66 0.82
C LEU A 36 2.85 13.87 0.56
N PRO A 37 3.83 13.76 1.48
CA PRO A 37 5.08 13.06 1.20
C PRO A 37 4.86 11.58 0.84
N MET A 38 3.95 10.90 1.55
CA MET A 38 3.67 9.48 1.29
C MET A 38 2.95 9.27 -0.04
N ASN A 39 1.94 10.09 -0.33
CA ASN A 39 1.18 9.99 -1.57
C ASN A 39 2.01 10.42 -2.78
N THR A 40 2.85 11.45 -2.64
CA THR A 40 3.82 11.85 -3.66
C THR A 40 4.84 10.77 -3.90
N PHE A 41 5.36 10.12 -2.86
CA PHE A 41 6.27 8.99 -2.99
C PHE A 41 5.60 7.81 -3.73
N LEU A 42 4.37 7.45 -3.37
CA LEU A 42 3.63 6.39 -4.07
C LEU A 42 3.38 6.73 -5.54
N ALA A 43 3.03 7.98 -5.85
CA ALA A 43 2.85 8.43 -7.23
C ALA A 43 4.17 8.34 -8.01
N TYR A 44 5.27 8.80 -7.43
CA TYR A 44 6.62 8.66 -8.02
C TYR A 44 6.96 7.19 -8.28
N TYR A 45 6.75 6.31 -7.30
CA TYR A 45 7.07 4.90 -7.42
C TYR A 45 6.16 4.17 -8.42
N THR A 46 4.90 4.58 -8.52
CA THR A 46 3.95 4.11 -9.54
C THR A 46 4.45 4.45 -10.94
N ILE A 47 4.91 5.69 -11.15
CA ILE A 47 5.51 6.12 -12.42
C ILE A 47 6.77 5.32 -12.71
N LEU A 48 7.64 5.11 -11.72
CA LEU A 48 8.86 4.32 -11.86
C LEU A 48 8.56 2.87 -12.29
N CYS A 49 7.61 2.21 -11.61
CA CYS A 49 7.14 0.88 -11.99
C CYS A 49 6.58 0.87 -13.41
N ARG A 50 5.82 1.89 -13.80
CA ARG A 50 5.28 2.00 -15.15
C ARG A 50 6.40 2.11 -16.19
N GLN A 51 7.45 2.88 -15.93
CA GLN A 51 8.61 3.00 -16.82
C GLN A 51 9.38 1.68 -16.92
N LEU A 52 9.59 0.99 -15.79
CA LEU A 52 10.22 -0.34 -15.78
C LEU A 52 9.42 -1.35 -16.60
N HIS A 53 8.10 -1.39 -16.45
CA HIS A 53 7.23 -2.24 -17.27
C HIS A 53 7.39 -1.93 -18.76
N LEU A 54 7.34 -0.66 -19.16
CA LEU A 54 7.52 -0.28 -20.58
C LEU A 54 8.91 -0.67 -21.11
N CYS A 55 9.96 -0.48 -20.31
CA CYS A 55 11.33 -0.87 -20.63
C CYS A 55 11.45 -2.39 -20.86
N ILE A 56 10.95 -3.19 -19.92
CA ILE A 56 10.96 -4.66 -20.04
C ILE A 56 10.17 -5.09 -21.27
N ARG A 57 8.97 -4.53 -21.48
CA ARG A 57 8.12 -4.90 -22.62
C ARG A 57 8.76 -4.54 -23.96
N GLN A 58 9.46 -3.41 -24.04
CA GLN A 58 10.21 -3.03 -25.23
C GLN A 58 11.39 -3.98 -25.46
N PHE A 59 12.16 -4.28 -24.40
CA PHE A 59 13.23 -5.26 -24.45
C PHE A 59 12.75 -6.65 -24.92
N THR A 60 11.58 -7.09 -24.46
CA THR A 60 10.93 -8.34 -24.90
C THR A 60 10.57 -8.32 -26.39
N LYS A 61 10.24 -7.18 -26.97
CA LYS A 61 10.02 -7.08 -28.42
C LYS A 61 11.35 -7.14 -29.15
N ASP A 62 12.34 -6.42 -28.66
CA ASP A 62 13.64 -6.32 -29.31
C ASP A 62 14.33 -7.69 -29.37
N ILE A 63 14.29 -8.49 -28.30
CA ILE A 63 14.90 -9.84 -28.29
C ILE A 63 14.28 -10.80 -29.32
N THR A 64 13.02 -10.61 -29.70
CA THR A 64 12.37 -11.45 -30.73
C THR A 64 12.90 -11.19 -32.14
N ALA A 65 13.50 -10.01 -32.38
CA ALA A 65 14.00 -9.59 -33.68
C ALA A 65 15.53 -9.67 -33.80
N VAL A 66 16.25 -9.95 -32.70
CA VAL A 66 17.71 -9.92 -32.67
C VAL A 66 18.31 -11.19 -33.29
N PRO A 67 19.28 -11.06 -34.21
CA PRO A 67 20.03 -12.20 -34.75
C PRO A 67 20.95 -12.84 -33.71
N ASP A 68 21.24 -14.13 -33.90
CA ASP A 68 21.96 -14.97 -32.94
C ASP A 68 23.38 -14.48 -32.60
N SER A 69 24.04 -13.79 -33.53
CA SER A 69 25.37 -13.22 -33.35
C SER A 69 25.42 -12.12 -32.27
N ASP A 70 24.29 -11.45 -32.01
CA ASP A 70 24.25 -10.24 -31.20
C ASP A 70 23.73 -10.48 -29.77
N TYR A 71 23.50 -11.74 -29.39
CA TYR A 71 22.99 -12.12 -28.07
C TYR A 71 23.89 -11.69 -26.91
N GLY A 72 25.19 -11.50 -27.15
CA GLY A 72 26.11 -10.94 -26.16
C GLY A 72 25.75 -9.51 -25.75
N LYS A 73 25.19 -8.70 -26.66
CA LYS A 73 24.68 -7.36 -26.36
C LYS A 73 23.38 -7.43 -25.55
N VAL A 74 22.44 -8.27 -25.98
CA VAL A 74 21.16 -8.52 -25.27
C VAL A 74 21.40 -8.91 -23.82
N LEU A 75 22.34 -9.83 -23.57
CA LEU A 75 22.71 -10.24 -22.21
C LEU A 75 23.22 -9.07 -21.37
N ARG A 76 24.11 -8.22 -21.91
CA ARG A 76 24.64 -7.05 -21.18
C ARG A 76 23.55 -6.03 -20.88
N ASP A 77 22.69 -5.75 -21.85
CA ASP A 77 21.58 -4.80 -21.70
C ASP A 77 20.61 -5.30 -20.62
N TYR A 78 20.29 -6.60 -20.61
CA TYR A 78 19.45 -7.19 -19.57
C TYR A 78 20.08 -7.16 -18.18
N ILE A 79 21.37 -7.46 -18.06
CA ILE A 79 22.11 -7.36 -16.79
C ILE A 79 22.07 -5.92 -16.27
N SER A 80 22.20 -4.92 -17.15
CA SER A 80 22.08 -3.51 -16.79
C SER A 80 20.69 -3.18 -16.23
N ILE A 81 19.62 -3.60 -16.92
CA ILE A 81 18.24 -3.43 -16.44
C ILE A 81 18.06 -4.08 -15.08
N ARG A 82 18.51 -5.33 -14.90
CA ARG A 82 18.40 -6.05 -13.63
C ARG A 82 19.15 -5.36 -12.50
N THR A 83 20.36 -4.89 -12.76
CA THR A 83 21.17 -4.18 -11.77
C THR A 83 20.51 -2.88 -11.35
N PHE A 84 19.94 -2.14 -12.31
CA PHE A 84 19.19 -0.92 -12.05
C PHE A 84 17.96 -1.18 -11.16
N VAL A 85 17.17 -2.22 -11.48
CA VAL A 85 16.00 -2.60 -10.67
C VAL A 85 16.42 -3.04 -9.27
N SER A 86 17.49 -3.84 -9.15
CA SER A 86 18.02 -4.26 -7.84
C SER A 86 18.39 -3.05 -6.99
N LYS A 87 19.06 -2.05 -7.57
CA LYS A 87 19.44 -0.83 -6.85
C LYS A 87 18.22 -0.03 -6.39
N ILE A 88 17.19 0.08 -7.24
CA ILE A 88 15.91 0.70 -6.86
C ILE A 88 15.28 -0.05 -5.69
N GLU A 89 15.27 -1.38 -5.73
CA GLU A 89 14.71 -2.21 -4.66
C GLU A 89 15.50 -2.03 -3.36
N ASP A 90 16.83 -2.01 -3.42
CA ASP A 90 17.71 -1.82 -2.26
C ASP A 90 17.46 -0.47 -1.58
N GLU A 91 17.30 0.61 -2.34
CA GLU A 91 17.13 1.97 -1.80
C GLU A 91 15.68 2.28 -1.41
N LEU A 92 14.69 1.82 -2.19
CA LEU A 92 13.30 2.25 -2.07
C LEU A 92 12.38 1.26 -1.35
N SER A 93 12.77 0.00 -1.18
CA SER A 93 11.88 -1.05 -0.63
C SER A 93 11.32 -0.72 0.76
N VAL A 94 12.11 -0.10 1.64
CA VAL A 94 11.68 0.34 2.98
C VAL A 94 10.66 1.47 2.89
N PHE A 95 10.85 2.42 1.97
CA PHE A 95 9.91 3.52 1.74
C PHE A 95 8.60 2.99 1.16
N VAL A 96 8.65 2.04 0.22
CA VAL A 96 7.46 1.36 -0.32
C VAL A 96 6.68 0.63 0.77
N PHE A 97 7.37 -0.08 1.65
CA PHE A 97 6.73 -0.73 2.80
C PHE A 97 6.07 0.28 3.72
N THR A 98 6.78 1.33 4.12
CA THR A 98 6.29 2.36 5.04
C THR A 98 5.08 3.08 4.46
N ALA A 99 5.14 3.46 3.18
CA ALA A 99 4.02 4.09 2.49
C ALA A 99 2.84 3.12 2.34
N SER A 100 3.09 1.84 2.04
CA SER A 100 2.04 0.82 1.96
C SER A 100 1.34 0.61 3.30
N LEU A 101 2.10 0.54 4.39
CA LEU A 101 1.59 0.38 5.74
C LEU A 101 0.76 1.60 6.15
N TYR A 102 1.27 2.80 5.91
CA TYR A 102 0.54 4.05 6.14
C TYR A 102 -0.82 4.08 5.45
N ASN A 103 -0.85 3.70 4.17
CA ASN A 103 -2.09 3.64 3.40
C ASN A 103 -3.03 2.53 3.90
N ALA A 104 -2.51 1.36 4.28
CA ALA A 104 -3.31 0.28 4.85
C ALA A 104 -3.97 0.70 6.17
N CYS A 105 -3.23 1.37 7.05
CA CYS A 105 -3.77 1.87 8.30
C CYS A 105 -4.76 3.02 8.07
N SER A 106 -4.51 3.90 7.09
CA SER A 106 -5.47 4.95 6.69
C SER A 106 -6.76 4.35 6.12
N MET A 107 -6.66 3.27 5.34
CA MET A 107 -7.83 2.53 4.83
C MET A 107 -8.64 1.91 5.98
N TYR A 108 -7.97 1.28 6.95
CA TYR A 108 -8.60 0.70 8.13
C TYR A 108 -9.33 1.77 8.98
N PHE A 109 -8.68 2.89 9.25
CA PHE A 109 -9.28 4.00 9.99
C PHE A 109 -10.49 4.56 9.24
N GLY A 110 -10.36 4.75 7.93
CA GLY A 110 -11.45 5.17 7.06
C GLY A 110 -12.68 4.27 7.13
N MET A 111 -12.47 2.96 7.01
CA MET A 111 -13.55 1.97 7.13
C MET A 111 -14.20 2.00 8.51
N THR A 112 -13.42 2.14 9.58
CA THR A 112 -13.96 2.22 10.95
C THR A 112 -14.90 3.42 11.10
N VAL A 113 -14.51 4.59 10.59
CA VAL A 113 -15.35 5.80 10.60
C VAL A 113 -16.63 5.63 9.77
N ILE A 114 -16.56 4.92 8.65
CA ILE A 114 -17.73 4.63 7.80
C ILE A 114 -18.70 3.67 8.50
N LEU A 115 -18.19 2.67 9.23
CA LEU A 115 -19.01 1.68 9.93
C LEU A 115 -19.68 2.27 11.18
N HIS A 116 -19.04 3.21 11.88
CA HIS A 116 -19.51 3.77 13.15
C HIS A 116 -19.64 5.29 13.09
N PRO A 117 -20.43 5.86 12.17
CA PRO A 117 -20.48 7.31 11.97
C PRO A 117 -20.95 8.09 13.21
N GLU A 118 -21.72 7.45 14.10
CA GLU A 118 -22.22 8.02 15.35
C GLU A 118 -21.15 8.25 16.42
N GLU A 119 -20.01 7.54 16.37
CA GLU A 119 -18.90 7.72 17.31
C GLU A 119 -18.09 8.98 17.00
N PHE A 120 -18.25 9.56 15.80
CA PHE A 120 -17.45 10.69 15.32
C PHE A 120 -18.24 12.00 15.35
N MET A 121 -17.71 12.97 16.09
CA MET A 121 -18.43 14.17 16.56
C MET A 121 -18.81 15.20 15.48
N SER A 122 -18.38 15.06 14.22
CA SER A 122 -18.70 16.02 13.15
C SER A 122 -18.80 15.40 11.76
N THR A 123 -19.86 15.76 11.02
CA THR A 123 -20.05 15.41 9.59
C THR A 123 -18.84 15.79 8.74
N ILE A 124 -18.18 16.89 9.07
CA ILE A 124 -17.01 17.39 8.35
C ILE A 124 -15.80 16.47 8.58
N GLN A 125 -15.61 15.98 9.81
CA GLN A 125 -14.55 15.02 10.12
C GLN A 125 -14.79 13.70 9.40
N SER A 126 -16.05 13.21 9.40
CA SER A 126 -16.43 12.02 8.66
C SER A 126 -16.17 12.16 7.15
N LEU A 127 -16.52 13.32 6.55
CA LEU A 127 -16.21 13.61 5.15
C LEU A 127 -14.70 13.64 4.87
N SER A 128 -13.92 14.31 5.73
CA SER A 128 -12.46 14.40 5.60
C SER A 128 -11.81 13.01 5.64
N VAL A 129 -12.23 12.16 6.58
CA VAL A 129 -11.75 10.78 6.68
C VAL A 129 -12.22 9.93 5.49
N GLY A 130 -13.43 10.15 4.98
CA GLY A 130 -13.90 9.51 3.76
C GLY A 130 -13.04 9.86 2.53
N CYS A 131 -12.67 11.14 2.37
CA CYS A 131 -11.73 11.56 1.32
C CYS A 131 -10.36 10.91 1.50
N LEU A 132 -9.86 10.85 2.74
CA LEU A 132 -8.60 10.21 3.10
C LEU A 132 -8.58 8.72 2.73
N PHE A 133 -9.67 8.02 3.05
CA PHE A 133 -9.89 6.61 2.72
C PHE A 133 -9.81 6.38 1.22
N ILE A 134 -10.55 7.17 0.43
CA ILE A 134 -10.58 7.06 -1.02
C ILE A 134 -9.20 7.34 -1.62
N ALA A 135 -8.56 8.44 -1.21
CA ALA A 135 -7.23 8.81 -1.69
C ALA A 135 -6.19 7.72 -1.41
N SER A 136 -6.18 7.19 -0.17
CA SER A 136 -5.26 6.14 0.25
C SER A 136 -5.50 4.83 -0.51
N SER A 137 -6.77 4.48 -0.71
CA SER A 137 -7.17 3.30 -1.48
C SER A 137 -6.71 3.39 -2.93
N VAL A 138 -6.93 4.54 -3.58
CA VAL A 138 -6.52 4.77 -4.97
C VAL A 138 -4.99 4.77 -5.10
N ALA A 139 -4.27 5.43 -4.18
CA ALA A 139 -2.82 5.44 -4.18
C ALA A 139 -2.22 4.04 -3.99
N TYR A 140 -2.75 3.28 -3.03
CA TYR A 140 -2.33 1.90 -2.79
C TYR A 140 -2.62 0.99 -3.98
N LEU A 141 -3.82 1.07 -4.57
CA LEU A 141 -4.17 0.32 -5.78
C LEU A 141 -3.24 0.68 -6.96
N GLY A 142 -2.96 1.97 -7.15
CA GLY A 142 -2.06 2.45 -8.21
C GLY A 142 -0.65 1.86 -8.09
N LEU A 143 -0.08 1.90 -6.90
CA LEU A 143 1.20 1.26 -6.57
C LEU A 143 1.15 -0.23 -6.92
N ALA A 144 0.15 -0.92 -6.38
CA ALA A 144 0.14 -2.37 -6.39
C ALA A 144 -0.16 -2.94 -7.79
N LEU A 145 -1.04 -2.28 -8.56
CA LEU A 145 -1.27 -2.58 -9.98
C LEU A 145 0.00 -2.35 -10.80
N SER A 146 0.70 -1.24 -10.58
CA SER A 146 1.91 -0.92 -11.33
C SER A 146 3.05 -1.89 -11.04
N GLY A 147 3.25 -2.27 -9.78
CA GLY A 147 4.20 -3.31 -9.40
C GLY A 147 3.86 -4.68 -10.03
N SER A 148 2.57 -5.05 -10.02
CA SER A 148 2.12 -6.30 -10.66
C SER A 148 2.40 -6.32 -12.17
N LEU A 149 2.23 -5.20 -12.87
CA LEU A 149 2.52 -5.11 -14.29
C LEU A 149 4.01 -5.31 -14.61
N VAL A 150 4.91 -4.83 -13.74
CA VAL A 150 6.36 -5.10 -13.88
C VAL A 150 6.62 -6.59 -13.75
N HIS A 151 6.03 -7.24 -12.75
CA HIS A 151 6.18 -8.66 -12.53
C HIS A 151 5.64 -9.49 -13.72
N GLU A 152 4.45 -9.16 -14.22
CA GLU A 152 3.86 -9.81 -15.39
C GLU A 152 4.72 -9.64 -16.65
N ALA A 153 5.26 -8.44 -16.87
CA ALA A 153 6.14 -8.18 -18.01
C ALA A 153 7.46 -8.95 -17.92
N ALA A 154 8.04 -9.08 -16.72
CA ALA A 154 9.22 -9.88 -16.50
C ALA A 154 8.94 -11.38 -16.73
N SER A 155 7.79 -11.87 -16.30
CA SER A 155 7.35 -13.25 -16.57
C SER A 155 7.13 -13.49 -18.08
N ASP A 156 6.50 -12.55 -18.80
CA ASP A 156 6.31 -12.65 -20.26
C ASP A 156 7.65 -12.66 -21.00
N LEU A 157 8.61 -11.84 -20.57
CA LEU A 157 9.99 -11.88 -21.08
C LEU A 157 10.61 -13.26 -20.89
N CYS A 158 10.50 -13.84 -19.69
CA CYS A 158 11.05 -15.17 -19.40
C CYS A 158 10.42 -16.25 -20.30
N LEU A 159 9.09 -16.25 -20.43
CA LEU A 159 8.38 -17.23 -21.27
C LEU A 159 8.78 -17.10 -22.74
N LYS A 160 8.84 -15.88 -23.28
CA LYS A 160 9.25 -15.66 -24.68
C LYS A 160 10.71 -15.99 -24.92
N ALA A 161 11.60 -15.65 -23.99
CA ALA A 161 13.00 -16.05 -24.07
C ALA A 161 13.14 -17.58 -24.14
N HIS A 162 12.39 -18.29 -23.30
CA HIS A 162 12.38 -19.75 -23.31
C HIS A 162 11.81 -20.31 -24.62
N GLU A 163 10.73 -19.73 -25.15
CA GLU A 163 10.12 -20.15 -26.42
C GLU A 163 11.05 -19.95 -27.63
N ILE A 164 11.75 -18.82 -27.70
CA ILE A 164 12.69 -18.52 -28.79
C ILE A 164 13.87 -19.48 -28.76
N LEU A 165 14.39 -19.77 -27.57
CA LEU A 165 15.58 -20.60 -27.40
C LEU A 165 15.28 -22.10 -27.53
N SER A 166 14.09 -22.56 -27.13
CA SER A 166 13.70 -23.97 -27.28
C SER A 166 13.48 -24.40 -28.73
N ARG A 167 13.20 -23.45 -29.63
CA ARG A 167 13.05 -23.72 -31.07
C ARG A 167 14.37 -23.88 -31.81
N LYS A 168 15.51 -23.58 -31.18
CA LYS A 168 16.83 -23.62 -31.82
C LYS A 168 17.51 -24.97 -31.60
N PRO A 169 18.10 -25.57 -32.65
CA PRO A 169 18.78 -26.86 -32.54
C PRO A 169 20.08 -26.78 -31.73
N GLU A 170 20.76 -25.63 -31.76
CA GLU A 170 21.97 -25.38 -30.98
C GLU A 170 21.86 -24.04 -30.25
N VAL A 171 22.14 -24.04 -28.95
CA VAL A 171 22.06 -22.86 -28.08
C VAL A 171 23.47 -22.42 -27.69
N ASN A 172 23.81 -21.16 -27.93
CA ASN A 172 25.10 -20.59 -27.56
C ASN A 172 25.21 -20.40 -26.03
N SER A 173 26.43 -20.47 -25.49
CA SER A 173 26.75 -20.15 -24.07
C SER A 173 26.11 -18.84 -23.57
N PHE A 174 26.09 -17.78 -24.39
CA PHE A 174 25.45 -16.51 -24.04
C PHE A 174 23.94 -16.61 -23.91
N GLN A 175 23.30 -17.40 -24.78
CA GLN A 175 21.86 -17.65 -24.75
C GLN A 175 21.46 -18.47 -23.52
N GLN A 176 22.24 -19.50 -23.19
CA GLN A 176 22.02 -20.31 -21.98
C GLN A 176 22.21 -19.48 -20.70
N ARG A 177 23.24 -18.62 -20.66
CA ARG A 177 23.47 -17.70 -19.54
C ARG A 177 22.34 -16.68 -19.42
N PHE A 178 21.87 -16.13 -20.55
CA PHE A 178 20.71 -15.23 -20.56
C PHE A 178 19.47 -15.92 -19.98
N LEU A 179 19.16 -17.14 -20.44
CA LEU A 179 18.00 -17.91 -19.96
C LEU A 179 18.09 -18.17 -18.45
N SER A 180 19.26 -18.58 -17.95
CA SER A 180 19.47 -18.80 -16.50
C SER A 180 19.27 -17.53 -15.67
N ILE A 181 19.64 -16.35 -16.19
CA ILE A 181 19.44 -15.08 -15.48
C ILE A 181 17.97 -14.65 -15.57
N VAL A 182 17.33 -14.78 -16.73
CA VAL A 182 15.93 -14.37 -16.94
C VAL A 182 14.96 -15.22 -16.10
N GLU A 183 15.29 -16.50 -15.90
CA GLU A 183 14.51 -17.45 -15.10
C GLU A 183 14.50 -17.09 -13.60
N LYS A 184 15.55 -16.42 -13.11
CA LYS A 184 15.59 -15.83 -11.77
C LYS A 184 14.78 -14.54 -11.72
N ASN A 185 13.49 -14.65 -12.09
CA ASN A 185 12.47 -13.63 -12.27
C ASN A 185 12.79 -12.29 -11.60
N LEU A 186 12.66 -11.22 -12.38
CA LEU A 186 12.79 -9.86 -11.87
C LEU A 186 11.51 -9.50 -11.11
N HIS A 187 11.62 -9.45 -9.79
CA HIS A 187 10.53 -9.07 -8.90
C HIS A 187 10.79 -7.69 -8.33
N VAL A 188 9.73 -6.88 -8.26
CA VAL A 188 9.71 -5.70 -7.40
C VAL A 188 9.06 -6.14 -6.10
N THR A 189 9.73 -5.93 -4.98
CA THR A 189 9.28 -6.42 -3.67
C THR A 189 8.95 -5.28 -2.72
N VAL A 190 8.11 -5.60 -1.73
CA VAL A 190 7.95 -4.80 -0.52
C VAL A 190 8.94 -5.35 0.50
N TRP A 191 9.91 -4.52 0.92
CA TRP A 191 10.96 -4.87 1.88
C TRP A 191 11.81 -6.11 1.50
N LYS A 192 11.92 -6.54 0.24
CA LYS A 192 12.59 -7.82 -0.13
C LYS A 192 11.94 -9.09 0.43
N ILE A 193 10.79 -8.98 1.10
CA ILE A 193 10.09 -10.13 1.70
C ILE A 193 9.01 -10.64 0.74
N LEU A 194 8.19 -9.73 0.20
CA LEU A 194 7.00 -10.09 -0.58
C LEU A 194 7.01 -9.42 -1.95
N PRO A 195 6.90 -10.17 -3.06
CA PRO A 195 6.76 -9.59 -4.38
C PRO A 195 5.40 -8.89 -4.52
N ILE A 196 5.41 -7.71 -5.16
CA ILE A 196 4.18 -6.95 -5.46
C ILE A 196 3.46 -7.66 -6.61
N THR A 197 2.53 -8.55 -6.26
CA THR A 197 1.69 -9.29 -7.20
C THR A 197 0.23 -8.93 -7.01
N ARG A 198 -0.65 -9.26 -7.97
CA ARG A 198 -2.11 -9.11 -7.80
C ARG A 198 -2.62 -9.77 -6.51
N SER A 199 -2.05 -10.91 -6.14
CA SER A 199 -2.39 -11.63 -4.91
C SER A 199 -2.05 -10.83 -3.66
N PHE A 200 -0.94 -10.09 -3.66
CA PHE A 200 -0.57 -9.21 -2.54
C PHE A 200 -1.59 -8.08 -2.33
N ILE A 201 -2.13 -7.53 -3.43
CA ILE A 201 -3.20 -6.51 -3.40
C ILE A 201 -4.45 -7.06 -2.71
N LEU A 202 -4.91 -8.22 -3.19
CA LEU A 202 -6.10 -8.88 -2.69
C LEU A 202 -5.94 -9.31 -1.23
N ALA A 203 -4.75 -9.79 -0.86
CA ALA A 203 -4.44 -10.16 0.51
C ALA A 203 -4.50 -8.94 1.45
N THR A 204 -3.91 -7.80 1.06
CA THR A 204 -3.90 -6.61 1.92
C THR A 204 -5.30 -6.01 2.05
N MET A 205 -6.03 -5.83 0.95
CA MET A 205 -7.41 -5.35 1.00
C MET A 205 -8.32 -6.29 1.78
N GLY A 206 -8.20 -7.60 1.54
CA GLY A 206 -8.95 -8.63 2.26
C GLY A 206 -8.66 -8.58 3.75
N THR A 207 -7.38 -8.43 4.12
CA THR A 207 -6.96 -8.31 5.53
C THR A 207 -7.59 -7.09 6.20
N VAL A 208 -7.51 -5.91 5.57
CA VAL A 208 -8.14 -4.68 6.09
C VAL A 208 -9.64 -4.90 6.30
N PHE A 209 -10.33 -5.46 5.31
CA PHE A 209 -11.77 -5.69 5.39
C PHE A 209 -12.15 -6.73 6.45
N THR A 210 -11.43 -7.85 6.52
CA THR A 210 -11.63 -8.90 7.53
C THR A 210 -11.43 -8.34 8.94
N TYR A 211 -10.38 -7.56 9.19
CA TYR A 211 -10.17 -6.95 10.50
C TYR A 211 -11.27 -5.95 10.85
N CYS A 212 -11.72 -5.12 9.90
CA CYS A 212 -12.83 -4.20 10.13
C CYS A 212 -14.10 -4.95 10.55
N LEU A 213 -14.50 -5.99 9.79
CA LEU A 213 -15.68 -6.78 10.11
C LEU A 213 -15.55 -7.58 11.40
N LEU A 214 -14.39 -8.17 11.67
CA LEU A 214 -14.18 -8.98 12.86
C LEU A 214 -14.28 -8.11 14.12
N LEU A 215 -13.68 -6.92 14.10
CA LEU A 215 -13.75 -5.99 15.22
C LEU A 215 -15.16 -5.43 15.41
N ASP A 216 -15.86 -5.11 14.33
CA ASP A 216 -17.27 -4.69 14.35
C ASP A 216 -18.19 -5.74 14.98
N ASN A 217 -18.01 -7.01 14.61
CA ASN A 217 -18.77 -8.11 15.20
C ASN A 217 -18.46 -8.30 16.70
N ILE A 218 -17.20 -8.16 17.11
CA ILE A 218 -16.82 -8.25 18.53
C ILE A 218 -17.47 -7.12 19.35
N ARG A 219 -17.50 -5.89 18.81
CA ARG A 219 -18.20 -4.75 19.45
C ARG A 219 -19.69 -5.06 19.63
N THR A 220 -20.35 -5.47 18.55
CA THR A 220 -21.78 -5.81 18.56
C THR A 220 -22.09 -6.89 19.61
N LEU A 221 -21.26 -7.93 19.73
CA LEU A 221 -21.41 -8.97 20.74
C LEU A 221 -21.23 -8.46 22.17
N LYS A 222 -20.32 -7.50 22.38
CA LYS A 222 -20.08 -6.89 23.70
C LYS A 222 -21.29 -6.07 24.15
N ASP A 223 -21.89 -5.31 23.24
CA ASP A 223 -23.07 -4.50 23.56
C ASP A 223 -24.28 -5.36 23.91
N ILE A 224 -24.49 -6.49 23.21
CA ILE A 224 -25.53 -7.47 23.54
C ILE A 224 -25.31 -8.09 24.93
N LYS A 225 -24.04 -8.41 25.28
CA LYS A 225 -23.71 -8.97 26.61
C LYS A 225 -23.98 -7.97 27.74
N ILE A 226 -23.65 -6.70 27.54
CA ILE A 226 -23.89 -5.64 28.54
C ILE A 226 -25.39 -5.44 28.78
N VAL A 227 -26.20 -5.52 27.72
CA VAL A 227 -27.67 -5.41 27.83
C VAL A 227 -28.30 -6.64 28.50
N SER A 228 -27.67 -7.83 28.40
CA SER A 228 -28.23 -9.08 28.95
C SER A 228 -27.77 -9.42 30.37
N HIS A 229 -26.58 -8.99 30.82
CA HIS A 229 -26.16 -9.06 32.23
C HIS A 229 -24.97 -8.12 32.51
N PRO A 230 -25.03 -7.23 33.54
CA PRO A 230 -23.87 -6.48 33.98
C PRO A 230 -22.95 -7.40 34.80
N MET A 231 -22.16 -8.24 34.14
CA MET A 231 -21.06 -8.97 34.78
C MET A 231 -19.76 -8.18 34.66
N VAL A 232 -19.09 -8.04 35.81
CA VAL A 232 -17.74 -7.51 35.98
C VAL A 232 -16.76 -8.39 35.19
N VAL A 233 -16.34 -7.94 34.01
CA VAL A 233 -15.32 -8.64 33.22
C VAL A 233 -13.94 -8.08 33.58
N GLY A 234 -13.11 -8.94 34.18
CA GLY A 234 -11.77 -8.60 34.65
C GLY A 234 -10.70 -8.52 33.55
N GLY A 235 -9.67 -7.72 33.83
CA GLY A 235 -8.27 -7.89 33.46
C GLY A 235 -7.88 -7.84 31.98
N ASP A 236 -8.29 -8.82 31.19
CA ASP A 236 -7.61 -9.17 29.94
C ASP A 236 -8.10 -8.39 28.71
N ILE A 237 -9.17 -7.60 28.87
CA ILE A 237 -9.79 -6.77 27.81
C ILE A 237 -9.19 -5.34 27.75
N LEU A 238 -8.34 -4.97 28.71
CA LEU A 238 -7.71 -3.64 28.76
C LEU A 238 -6.75 -3.40 27.60
N LEU A 239 -6.09 -4.44 27.07
CA LEU A 239 -5.15 -4.31 25.95
C LEU A 239 -5.87 -3.96 24.62
N PHE A 240 -7.06 -4.50 24.40
CA PHE A 240 -7.87 -4.20 23.21
C PHE A 240 -8.61 -2.87 23.32
N THR A 241 -9.02 -2.47 24.52
CA THR A 241 -9.64 -1.16 24.75
C THR A 241 -8.62 -0.02 24.64
N ALA A 242 -7.35 -0.27 24.98
CA ALA A 242 -6.25 0.66 24.76
C ALA A 242 -5.97 0.91 23.27
N PHE A 243 -6.15 -0.10 22.40
CA PHE A 243 -6.09 0.06 20.94
C PHE A 243 -7.31 0.81 20.37
N HIS A 244 -8.41 0.83 21.11
CA HIS A 244 -9.71 1.37 20.70
C HIS A 244 -9.92 2.82 21.12
N HIS A 245 -9.25 3.24 22.18
CA HIS A 245 -9.16 4.62 22.63
C HIS A 245 -7.92 5.33 22.07
N VAL A 246 -7.33 4.75 21.02
CA VAL A 246 -6.37 5.43 20.16
C VAL A 246 -7.11 6.57 19.49
N THR A 247 -7.07 7.73 20.15
CA THR A 247 -7.45 8.99 19.53
C THR A 247 -6.63 9.13 18.25
N HIS A 248 -7.16 9.86 17.27
CA HIS A 248 -6.41 10.19 16.06
C HIS A 248 -4.98 10.69 16.39
N GLU A 249 -4.79 11.40 17.51
CA GLU A 249 -3.47 11.79 18.03
C GLU A 249 -2.58 10.61 18.42
N GLN A 250 -3.10 9.59 19.11
CA GLN A 250 -2.34 8.39 19.45
C GLN A 250 -1.99 7.57 18.21
N PHE A 251 -2.88 7.52 17.21
CA PHE A 251 -2.60 6.83 15.94
C PHE A 251 -1.53 7.57 15.14
N CYS A 252 -1.65 8.90 15.02
CA CYS A 252 -0.61 9.75 14.44
C CYS A 252 0.71 9.66 15.20
N GLY A 253 0.66 9.57 16.54
CA GLY A 253 1.83 9.37 17.40
C GLY A 253 2.49 8.02 17.13
N LEU A 254 1.71 6.93 17.08
CA LEU A 254 2.23 5.59 16.76
C LEU A 254 2.81 5.51 15.35
N LEU A 255 2.18 6.18 14.37
CA LEU A 255 2.70 6.29 13.02
C LEU A 255 3.96 7.14 12.95
N TYR A 256 4.01 8.24 13.70
CA TYR A 256 5.17 9.10 13.80
C TYR A 256 6.35 8.36 14.46
N ASP A 257 6.11 7.67 15.56
CA ASP A 257 7.08 6.84 16.26
C ASP A 257 7.55 5.68 15.37
N LEU A 258 6.64 5.04 14.63
CA LEU A 258 7.00 4.02 13.66
C LEU A 258 7.86 4.60 12.53
N MET A 259 7.49 5.76 11.98
CA MET A 259 8.27 6.45 10.94
C MET A 259 9.64 6.90 11.47
N GLN A 260 9.71 7.37 12.71
CA GLN A 260 10.96 7.78 13.34
C GLN A 260 11.84 6.56 13.64
N SER A 261 11.25 5.46 14.09
CA SER A 261 11.94 4.20 14.30
C SER A 261 12.47 3.60 12.99
N VAL A 262 11.69 3.68 11.90
CA VAL A 262 12.15 3.31 10.54
C VAL A 262 13.27 4.24 10.06
N ALA A 263 13.16 5.55 10.25
CA ALA A 263 14.21 6.51 9.90
C ALA A 263 15.50 6.25 10.68
N THR A 264 15.38 5.89 11.97
CA THR A 264 16.51 5.55 12.83
C THR A 264 17.16 4.22 12.42
N MET A 265 16.35 3.22 12.06
CA MET A 265 16.81 1.95 11.53
C MET A 265 17.56 2.15 10.21
N TYR A 266 17.06 3.01 9.32
CA TYR A 266 17.71 3.35 8.05
C TYR A 266 19.04 4.08 8.26
N ALA A 267 19.08 5.07 9.15
CA ALA A 267 20.30 5.77 9.52
C ALA A 267 21.35 4.82 10.13
N THR A 268 20.90 3.79 10.85
CA THR A 268 21.78 2.76 11.42
C THR A 268 22.31 1.84 10.32
N TYR A 269 21.45 1.36 9.41
CA TYR A 269 21.84 0.47 8.31
C TYR A 269 22.91 1.09 7.41
N HIS A 270 22.80 2.39 7.11
CA HIS A 270 23.78 3.10 6.27
C HIS A 270 25.11 3.42 6.95
N ASN A 271 25.18 3.39 8.28
CA ASN A 271 26.43 3.58 9.03
C ASN A 271 27.23 2.28 9.19
N PHE A 272 26.65 1.12 8.81
CA PHE A 272 27.28 -0.19 8.90
C PHE A 272 27.76 -0.76 7.55
N SER A 273 27.51 -0.08 6.43
CA SER A 273 27.99 -0.42 5.08
C SER A 273 29.15 0.45 4.64
#